data_AF-A0A7Y3AK24-F1
#
_entry.id   AF-A0A7Y3AK24-F1
#
_cell.length_a   1.000
_cell.length_b   1.000
_cell.length_c   1.000
_cell.angle_alpha   90.00
_cell.angle_beta   90.00
_cell.angle_gamma   90.00
#
_symmetry.space_group_name_H-M   'P 1'
#
loop_
_entity.id
_entity.type
_entity.pdbx_description
1 polymer ?
#
loop_
_entity_poly.entity_id
_entity_poly.type
_entity_poly.pdbx_seq_one_letter_code
_entity_poly.pdbx_strand_id
1 'polypeptide(L)'
;MQQARHYAQLSCNLAINLGSNNFTAASRFILGYIGLLSGNRLSARNEIEQSHALAHDPLVGMSNRLTLHIMQLCHLSMHGEFASFEHHKQLIQASINQIVVQQTIAAPYLYIWPGIALLAAGRESEAVEVFEKGMFVSKTALSEHMTSQFLQWHAYASALIGNKEQALKNIETSASLRAESGGLFYVAFNLAIRGATLLVLGNYRQARTSLEEGMRMSESIPSPYIKVCCLAYLALVDVAEEKIDSAAGRIQEWITLMKSNNYRYFWGWEPKSISRLLHLAVELDIETDFAQTFAWEQLGIAISPQADSLPLIAIKILGEFSIGIGTITYMGPQDLSAAHRELLGLLLSSPGQRLSREQVQLVFWPDSPPEKARTTYDTLMTRLRKALEKKLPEPATNYITVGKGYVQLTNVSIDAVQFMHAAQSGLSFCKQDFWWQAENAFAKALSYWNSLHLNEIFTTNQALDFYDQIQNTMRDMCFTWSLRLAKQCRYDEALAILDKTDKILSVEEDCITLRYQLYLKIHSPLKARDVLANYRQELHRLGYSNQETDELITSLAEQNSLLQKLTTDYEKASR
;
A
#
# COMPACT_ATOMS: atom_id res chain seq x y z
N MET A 1 6.33 30.75 2.67
CA MET A 1 5.18 29.81 2.66
C MET A 1 3.85 30.45 3.07
N GLN A 2 3.76 31.21 4.17
CA GLN A 2 2.48 31.81 4.62
C GLN A 2 1.81 32.73 3.57
N GLN A 3 2.58 33.62 2.94
CA GLN A 3 2.06 34.50 1.89
C GLN A 3 1.50 33.74 0.68
N ALA A 4 2.20 32.69 0.24
CA ALA A 4 1.72 31.81 -0.84
C ALA A 4 0.41 31.12 -0.46
N ARG A 5 0.30 30.60 0.77
CA ARG A 5 -0.94 30.00 1.28
C ARG A 5 -2.08 31.02 1.33
N HIS A 6 -1.83 32.24 1.77
CA HIS A 6 -2.83 33.31 1.82
C HIS A 6 -3.42 33.59 0.44
N TYR A 7 -2.58 33.83 -0.58
CA TYR A 7 -3.08 34.11 -1.93
C TYR A 7 -3.70 32.88 -2.60
N ALA A 8 -3.18 31.68 -2.36
CA ALA A 8 -3.79 30.45 -2.86
C ALA A 8 -5.19 30.23 -2.26
N GLN A 9 -5.38 30.54 -0.98
CA GLN A 9 -6.70 30.48 -0.33
C GLN A 9 -7.66 31.52 -0.90
N LEU A 10 -7.21 32.77 -1.10
CA LEU A 10 -8.01 33.82 -1.72
C LEU A 10 -8.47 33.40 -3.13
N SER A 11 -7.54 32.88 -3.93
CA SER A 11 -7.81 32.35 -5.27
C SER A 11 -8.83 31.21 -5.23
N CYS A 12 -8.66 30.25 -4.29
CA CYS A 12 -9.59 29.13 -4.14
C CYS A 12 -10.99 29.60 -3.76
N ASN A 13 -11.11 30.51 -2.80
CA ASN A 13 -12.41 31.05 -2.37
C ASN A 13 -13.10 31.79 -3.52
N LEU A 14 -12.36 32.60 -4.28
CA LEU A 14 -12.90 33.30 -5.44
C LEU A 14 -13.36 32.32 -6.54
N ALA A 15 -12.55 31.29 -6.83
CA ALA A 15 -12.89 30.28 -7.83
C ALA A 15 -14.15 29.50 -7.45
N ILE A 16 -14.31 29.12 -6.18
CA ILE A 16 -15.51 28.46 -5.66
C ILE A 16 -16.72 29.38 -5.78
N ASN A 17 -16.61 30.64 -5.36
CA ASN A 17 -17.70 31.61 -5.44
C ASN A 17 -18.17 31.88 -6.88
N LEU A 18 -17.25 31.80 -7.84
CA LEU A 18 -17.54 31.96 -9.27
C LEU A 18 -17.91 30.65 -9.97
N GLY A 19 -17.97 29.51 -9.26
CA GLY A 19 -18.31 28.21 -9.84
C GLY A 19 -17.26 27.65 -10.82
N SER A 20 -16.00 28.08 -10.72
CA SER A 20 -14.94 27.60 -11.61
C SER A 20 -14.21 26.39 -11.03
N ASN A 21 -14.64 25.19 -11.44
CA ASN A 21 -13.99 23.93 -11.04
C ASN A 21 -12.52 23.87 -11.49
N ASN A 22 -12.22 24.40 -12.68
CA ASN A 22 -10.86 24.44 -13.20
C ASN A 22 -9.90 25.28 -12.34
N PHE A 23 -10.30 26.48 -11.91
CA PHE A 23 -9.46 27.32 -11.03
C PHE A 23 -9.47 26.84 -9.57
N THR A 24 -10.55 26.18 -9.14
CA THR A 24 -10.60 25.50 -7.85
C THR A 24 -9.56 24.37 -7.81
N ALA A 25 -9.50 23.53 -8.85
CA ALA A 25 -8.50 22.47 -8.98
C ALA A 25 -7.07 23.02 -8.90
N ALA A 26 -6.76 24.06 -9.68
CA ALA A 26 -5.43 24.68 -9.67
C ALA A 26 -5.06 25.26 -8.29
N SER A 27 -5.99 25.94 -7.62
CA SER A 27 -5.74 26.55 -6.30
C SER A 27 -5.58 25.49 -5.20
N ARG A 28 -6.39 24.42 -5.22
CA ARG A 28 -6.28 23.31 -4.27
C ARG A 28 -5.00 22.51 -4.44
N PHE A 29 -4.53 22.31 -5.68
CA PHE A 29 -3.21 21.75 -5.92
C PHE A 29 -2.12 22.55 -5.17
N ILE A 30 -2.11 23.88 -5.31
CA ILE A 30 -1.12 24.74 -4.64
C ILE A 30 -1.22 24.61 -3.11
N LEU A 31 -2.42 24.68 -2.55
CA LEU A 31 -2.64 24.55 -1.10
C LEU A 31 -2.16 23.19 -0.58
N GLY A 32 -2.52 22.10 -1.25
CA GLY A 32 -2.13 20.75 -0.85
C GLY A 32 -0.64 20.51 -1.01
N TYR A 33 -0.03 21.01 -2.09
CA TYR A 33 1.42 20.90 -2.32
C TYR A 33 2.24 21.69 -1.29
N ILE A 34 1.76 22.88 -0.87
CA ILE A 34 2.33 23.60 0.29
C ILE A 34 2.21 22.73 1.54
N GLY A 35 1.06 22.10 1.79
CA GLY A 35 0.87 21.17 2.90
C GLY A 35 1.91 20.04 2.91
N LEU A 36 2.10 19.38 1.77
CA LEU A 36 3.07 18.28 1.61
C LEU A 36 4.49 18.73 1.92
N LEU A 37 4.96 19.80 1.28
CA LEU A 37 6.34 20.27 1.42
C LEU A 37 6.60 21.00 2.75
N SER A 38 5.56 21.36 3.50
CA SER A 38 5.64 21.87 4.88
C SER A 38 5.32 20.80 5.94
N GLY A 39 5.42 19.52 5.60
CA GLY A 39 5.25 18.43 6.57
C GLY A 39 3.86 18.33 7.20
N ASN A 40 2.90 19.18 6.79
CA ASN A 40 1.54 19.18 7.30
C ASN A 40 0.69 18.18 6.52
N ARG A 41 0.90 16.90 6.84
CA ARG A 41 0.22 15.77 6.21
C ARG A 41 -1.30 15.90 6.26
N LEU A 42 -1.85 16.36 7.38
CA LEU A 42 -3.29 16.52 7.56
C LEU A 42 -3.86 17.56 6.59
N SER A 43 -3.22 18.73 6.49
CA SER A 43 -3.63 19.78 5.54
C SER A 43 -3.54 19.30 4.10
N ALA A 44 -2.46 18.62 3.72
CA ALA A 44 -2.31 18.07 2.37
C ALA A 44 -3.41 17.06 2.05
N ARG A 45 -3.68 16.12 2.97
CA ARG A 45 -4.72 15.11 2.80
C ARG A 45 -6.10 15.74 2.67
N ASN A 46 -6.40 16.77 3.46
CA ASN A 46 -7.68 17.48 3.38
C ASN A 46 -7.87 18.16 2.02
N GLU A 47 -6.82 18.77 1.45
CA GLU A 47 -6.91 19.37 0.12
C GLU A 47 -7.04 18.32 -0.99
N ILE A 48 -6.35 17.19 -0.86
CA ILE A 48 -6.52 16.04 -1.76
C ILE A 48 -7.97 15.54 -1.72
N GLU A 49 -8.52 15.32 -0.52
CA GLU A 49 -9.88 14.83 -0.33
C GLU A 49 -10.90 15.80 -0.98
N GLN A 50 -10.76 17.10 -0.71
CA GLN A 50 -11.66 18.13 -1.25
C GLN A 50 -11.52 18.34 -2.77
N SER A 51 -10.41 17.91 -3.37
CA SER A 51 -10.17 18.02 -4.82
C SER A 51 -10.30 16.69 -5.56
N HIS A 52 -10.62 15.60 -4.87
CA HIS A 52 -10.64 14.26 -5.46
C HIS A 52 -11.60 14.12 -6.64
N ALA A 53 -12.82 14.65 -6.52
CA ALA A 53 -13.80 14.65 -7.62
C ALA A 53 -13.33 15.51 -8.82
N LEU A 54 -12.62 16.61 -8.55
CA LEU A 54 -12.13 17.52 -9.60
C LEU A 54 -11.05 16.87 -10.48
N ALA A 55 -10.35 15.84 -9.99
CA ALA A 55 -9.36 15.10 -10.78
C ALA A 55 -9.99 14.35 -11.96
N HIS A 56 -11.30 14.10 -11.93
CA HIS A 56 -12.04 13.36 -12.96
C HIS A 56 -13.14 14.21 -13.62
N ASP A 57 -13.29 15.47 -13.22
CA ASP A 57 -14.34 16.35 -13.72
C ASP A 57 -14.04 16.81 -15.17
N PRO A 58 -14.95 16.59 -16.14
CA PRO A 58 -14.77 17.02 -17.52
C PRO A 58 -14.64 18.54 -17.69
N LEU A 59 -15.13 19.35 -16.74
CA LEU A 59 -14.99 20.81 -16.72
C LEU A 59 -13.60 21.28 -16.25
N VAL A 60 -12.77 20.36 -15.73
CA VAL A 60 -11.39 20.64 -15.34
C VAL A 60 -10.45 20.28 -16.49
N GLY A 61 -9.62 21.24 -16.89
CA GLY A 61 -8.63 21.04 -17.95
C GLY A 61 -7.66 19.92 -17.60
N MET A 62 -7.22 19.17 -18.62
CA MET A 62 -6.33 18.00 -18.49
C MET A 62 -5.07 18.30 -17.66
N SER A 63 -4.48 19.49 -17.84
CA SER A 63 -3.31 19.91 -17.08
C SER A 63 -3.60 19.99 -15.57
N ASN A 64 -4.72 20.60 -15.19
CA ASN A 64 -5.10 20.72 -13.78
C ASN A 64 -5.48 19.36 -13.18
N ARG A 65 -6.19 18.50 -13.92
CA ARG A 65 -6.44 17.11 -13.50
C ARG A 65 -5.13 16.36 -13.24
N LEU A 66 -4.17 16.47 -14.16
CA LEU A 66 -2.84 15.89 -13.99
C LEU A 66 -2.14 16.43 -12.73
N THR A 67 -2.18 17.74 -12.45
CA THR A 67 -1.56 18.28 -11.23
C THR A 67 -2.18 17.74 -9.94
N LEU A 68 -3.51 17.53 -9.91
CA LEU A 68 -4.18 16.90 -8.77
C LEU A 68 -3.71 15.46 -8.57
N HIS A 69 -3.61 14.68 -9.64
CA HIS A 69 -3.05 13.32 -9.54
C HIS A 69 -1.58 13.33 -9.11
N ILE A 70 -0.77 14.28 -9.58
CA ILE A 70 0.64 14.42 -9.17
C ILE A 70 0.77 14.77 -7.69
N MET A 71 -0.12 15.61 -7.14
CA MET A 71 -0.19 15.85 -5.70
C MET A 71 -0.52 14.58 -4.92
N GLN A 72 -1.47 13.77 -5.41
CA GLN A 72 -1.83 12.48 -4.80
C GLN A 72 -0.66 11.49 -4.84
N LEU A 73 -0.02 11.31 -6.00
CA LEU A 73 1.16 10.45 -6.14
C LEU A 73 2.32 10.90 -5.26
N CYS A 74 2.56 12.21 -5.15
CA CYS A 74 3.58 12.74 -4.26
C CYS A 74 3.28 12.36 -2.80
N HIS A 75 2.04 12.55 -2.33
CA HIS A 75 1.61 12.14 -0.99
C HIS A 75 1.84 10.65 -0.75
N LEU A 76 1.35 9.80 -1.65
CA LEU A 76 1.43 8.35 -1.53
C LEU A 76 2.89 7.87 -1.52
N SER A 77 3.73 8.45 -2.38
CA SER A 77 5.16 8.15 -2.42
C SER A 77 5.88 8.60 -1.14
N MET A 78 5.57 9.79 -0.61
CA MET A 78 6.18 10.30 0.63
C MET A 78 5.80 9.49 1.87
N HIS A 79 4.74 8.69 1.80
CA HIS A 79 4.23 7.92 2.95
C HIS A 79 4.29 6.40 2.75
N GLY A 80 4.94 5.92 1.70
CA GLY A 80 5.15 4.49 1.46
C GLY A 80 3.88 3.72 1.08
N GLU A 81 2.84 4.42 0.61
CA GLU A 81 1.55 3.82 0.24
C GLU A 81 1.60 3.28 -1.20
N PHE A 82 2.52 2.34 -1.47
CA PHE A 82 2.91 1.95 -2.83
C PHE A 82 1.82 1.21 -3.64
N ALA A 83 0.97 0.41 -2.97
CA ALA A 83 -0.15 -0.24 -3.65
C ALA A 83 -1.14 0.80 -4.20
N SER A 84 -1.48 1.80 -3.39
CA SER A 84 -2.34 2.92 -3.78
C SER A 84 -1.63 3.83 -4.80
N PHE A 85 -0.30 4.04 -4.67
CA PHE A 85 0.48 4.77 -5.67
C PHE A 85 0.36 4.13 -7.06
N GLU A 86 0.52 2.81 -7.16
CA GLU A 86 0.45 2.12 -8.46
C GLU A 86 -0.97 2.19 -9.06
N HIS A 87 -2.01 2.09 -8.22
CA HIS A 87 -3.39 2.33 -8.64
C HIS A 87 -3.57 3.73 -9.25
N HIS A 88 -3.17 4.80 -8.54
CA HIS A 88 -3.28 6.17 -9.05
C HIS A 88 -2.42 6.44 -10.29
N LYS A 89 -1.28 5.77 -10.42
CA LYS A 89 -0.44 5.84 -11.62
C LYS A 89 -1.15 5.22 -12.83
N GLN A 90 -1.85 4.09 -12.65
CA GLN A 90 -2.68 3.49 -13.70
C GLN A 90 -3.84 4.40 -14.10
N LEU A 91 -4.44 5.12 -13.15
CA LEU A 91 -5.47 6.12 -13.45
C LEU A 91 -4.96 7.24 -14.36
N ILE A 92 -3.75 7.75 -14.12
CA ILE A 92 -3.14 8.76 -15.00
C ILE A 92 -2.95 8.17 -16.41
N GLN A 93 -2.45 6.94 -16.52
CA GLN A 93 -2.23 6.28 -17.81
C GLN A 93 -3.53 6.07 -18.59
N ALA A 94 -4.64 5.79 -17.90
CA ALA A 94 -5.94 5.57 -18.51
C ALA A 94 -6.68 6.87 -18.85
N SER A 95 -6.54 7.92 -18.03
CA SER A 95 -7.41 9.11 -18.10
C SER A 95 -6.73 10.37 -18.62
N ILE A 96 -5.39 10.43 -18.65
CA ILE A 96 -4.63 11.61 -19.06
C ILE A 96 -3.91 11.36 -20.38
N ASN A 97 -4.04 12.30 -21.33
CA ASN A 97 -3.35 12.24 -22.61
C ASN A 97 -1.83 12.26 -22.40
N GLN A 98 -1.15 11.25 -22.95
CA GLN A 98 0.29 11.05 -22.77
C GLN A 98 1.15 12.23 -23.28
N ILE A 99 0.68 12.97 -24.29
CA ILE A 99 1.35 14.19 -24.77
C ILE A 99 1.40 15.23 -23.65
N VAL A 100 0.30 15.42 -22.91
CA VAL A 100 0.23 16.36 -21.78
C VAL A 100 1.17 15.89 -20.66
N VAL A 101 1.20 14.58 -20.37
CA VAL A 101 2.14 14.02 -19.39
C VAL A 101 3.59 14.32 -19.79
N GLN A 102 3.97 14.02 -21.03
CA GLN A 102 5.33 14.21 -21.56
C GLN A 102 5.78 15.68 -21.59
N GLN A 103 4.85 16.63 -21.68
CA GLN A 103 5.16 18.06 -21.70
C GLN A 103 5.30 18.69 -20.31
N THR A 104 5.10 17.94 -19.23
CA THR A 104 5.11 18.46 -17.86
C THR A 104 6.13 17.76 -16.98
N ILE A 105 6.28 18.25 -15.73
CA ILE A 105 7.08 17.60 -14.69
C ILE A 105 6.51 16.25 -14.24
N ALA A 106 5.28 15.90 -14.64
CA ALA A 106 4.66 14.63 -14.30
C ALA A 106 5.47 13.45 -14.88
N ALA A 107 5.86 13.53 -16.15
CA ALA A 107 6.57 12.47 -16.85
C ALA A 107 7.79 11.92 -16.08
N PRO A 108 8.77 12.75 -15.64
CA PRO A 108 9.91 12.23 -14.87
C PRO A 108 9.51 11.65 -13.50
N TYR A 109 8.54 12.23 -12.80
CA TYR A 109 8.11 11.72 -11.48
C TYR A 109 7.40 10.36 -11.55
N LEU A 110 6.80 10.01 -12.69
CA LEU A 110 6.29 8.66 -12.96
C LEU A 110 7.40 7.58 -13.08
N TYR A 111 8.68 7.97 -13.03
CA TYR A 111 9.83 7.07 -12.96
C TYR A 111 10.60 7.23 -11.65
N ILE A 112 10.80 8.48 -11.19
CA ILE A 112 11.52 8.73 -9.93
C ILE A 112 10.82 8.04 -8.75
N TRP A 113 9.51 8.24 -8.57
CA TRP A 113 8.81 7.69 -7.40
C TRP A 113 8.68 6.16 -7.43
N PRO A 114 8.39 5.50 -8.58
CA PRO A 114 8.50 4.05 -8.66
C PRO A 114 9.90 3.51 -8.40
N GLY A 115 10.95 4.17 -8.88
CA GLY A 115 12.32 3.78 -8.59
C GLY A 115 12.64 3.85 -7.09
N ILE A 116 12.17 4.89 -6.40
CA ILE A 116 12.27 5.00 -4.94
C ILE A 116 11.48 3.88 -4.24
N ALA A 117 10.28 3.55 -4.73
CA ALA A 117 9.48 2.44 -4.18
C ALA A 117 10.20 1.08 -4.34
N LEU A 118 10.91 0.87 -5.44
CA LEU A 118 11.73 -0.33 -5.66
C LEU A 118 12.90 -0.40 -4.68
N LEU A 119 13.57 0.72 -4.39
CA LEU A 119 14.60 0.79 -3.34
C LEU A 119 14.03 0.46 -1.96
N ALA A 120 12.85 1.00 -1.63
CA ALA A 120 12.18 0.70 -0.37
C ALA A 120 11.77 -0.78 -0.24
N ALA A 121 11.58 -1.47 -1.37
CA ALA A 121 11.29 -2.90 -1.43
C ALA A 121 12.55 -3.79 -1.54
N GLY A 122 13.76 -3.21 -1.49
CA GLY A 122 15.02 -3.97 -1.65
C GLY A 122 15.23 -4.53 -3.07
N ARG A 123 14.75 -3.84 -4.10
CA ARG A 123 14.85 -4.22 -5.52
C ARG A 123 15.73 -3.23 -6.27
N GLU A 124 16.98 -3.10 -5.83
CA GLU A 124 17.88 -2.02 -6.25
C GLU A 124 18.28 -2.11 -7.73
N SER A 125 18.48 -3.33 -8.24
CA SER A 125 18.78 -3.55 -9.66
C SER A 125 17.66 -3.04 -10.58
N GLU A 126 16.40 -3.28 -10.21
CA GLU A 126 15.25 -2.81 -10.99
C GLU A 126 15.08 -1.29 -10.86
N ALA A 127 15.40 -0.72 -9.69
CA ALA A 127 15.38 0.72 -9.50
C ALA A 127 16.37 1.42 -10.46
N VAL A 128 17.59 0.87 -10.62
CA VAL A 128 18.59 1.38 -11.58
C VAL A 128 17.99 1.45 -13.00
N GLU A 129 17.39 0.36 -13.48
CA GLU A 129 16.78 0.34 -14.80
C GLU A 129 15.66 1.38 -14.97
N VAL A 130 14.83 1.57 -13.94
CA VAL A 130 13.74 2.55 -13.96
C VAL A 130 14.30 3.97 -14.04
N PHE A 131 15.36 4.29 -13.29
CA PHE A 131 15.98 5.61 -13.35
C PHE A 131 16.62 5.87 -14.71
N GLU A 132 17.33 4.89 -15.28
CA GLU A 132 17.96 5.02 -16.61
C GLU A 132 16.92 5.26 -17.72
N LYS A 133 15.82 4.50 -17.70
CA LYS A 133 14.70 4.70 -18.64
C LYS A 133 14.06 6.09 -18.45
N GLY A 134 13.90 6.52 -17.19
CA GLY A 134 13.24 7.78 -16.85
C GLY A 134 14.00 9.04 -17.27
N MET A 135 15.35 9.01 -17.26
CA MET A 135 16.18 10.16 -17.62
C MET A 135 15.92 10.70 -19.03
N PHE A 136 15.44 9.86 -19.95
CA PHE A 136 15.24 10.20 -21.35
C PHE A 136 13.75 10.26 -21.75
N VAL A 137 12.83 10.19 -20.79
CA VAL A 137 11.39 10.07 -21.09
C VAL A 137 10.78 11.32 -21.71
N SER A 138 11.36 12.50 -21.44
CA SER A 138 10.85 13.77 -21.97
C SER A 138 11.91 14.87 -21.99
N LYS A 139 11.63 15.97 -22.70
CA LYS A 139 12.46 17.18 -22.64
C LYS A 139 12.58 17.74 -21.23
N THR A 140 11.52 17.64 -20.43
CA THR A 140 11.53 18.08 -19.03
C THR A 140 12.45 17.22 -18.17
N ALA A 141 12.56 15.92 -18.45
CA ALA A 141 13.51 15.02 -17.77
C ALA A 141 14.98 15.45 -17.99
N LEU A 142 15.29 16.03 -19.16
CA LEU A 142 16.62 16.54 -19.51
C LEU A 142 16.95 17.90 -18.89
N SER A 143 16.04 18.53 -18.14
CA SER A 143 16.36 19.75 -17.38
C SER A 143 17.36 19.44 -16.26
N GLU A 144 18.18 20.41 -15.87
CA GLU A 144 19.15 20.29 -14.76
C GLU A 144 18.45 19.87 -13.45
N HIS A 145 17.27 20.46 -13.19
CA HIS A 145 16.46 20.15 -12.01
C HIS A 145 16.01 18.68 -11.96
N MET A 146 15.59 18.09 -13.08
CA MET A 146 15.13 16.70 -13.12
C MET A 146 16.29 15.72 -13.25
N THR A 147 17.28 16.03 -14.07
CA THR A 147 18.48 15.22 -14.27
C THR A 147 19.20 15.00 -12.95
N SER A 148 19.37 16.05 -12.14
CA SER A 148 19.96 15.90 -10.80
C SER A 148 19.16 14.96 -9.88
N GLN A 149 17.82 14.93 -9.96
CA GLN A 149 17.02 13.99 -9.18
C GLN A 149 17.18 12.55 -9.64
N PHE A 150 17.21 12.30 -10.96
CA PHE A 150 17.49 10.95 -11.44
C PHE A 150 18.89 10.49 -11.03
N LEU A 151 19.89 11.35 -11.18
CA LEU A 151 21.28 11.02 -10.87
C LEU A 151 21.50 10.75 -9.37
N GLN A 152 20.87 11.49 -8.45
CA GLN A 152 21.02 11.18 -7.01
C GLN A 152 20.46 9.81 -6.64
N TRP A 153 19.31 9.45 -7.21
CA TRP A 153 18.65 8.18 -6.88
C TRP A 153 19.30 7.00 -7.58
N HIS A 154 19.72 7.19 -8.83
CA HIS A 154 20.55 6.23 -9.54
C HIS A 154 21.89 6.00 -8.83
N ALA A 155 22.54 7.06 -8.34
CA ALA A 155 23.77 6.94 -7.57
C ALA A 155 23.57 6.11 -6.30
N TYR A 156 22.48 6.36 -5.58
CA TYR A 156 22.16 5.62 -4.37
C TYR A 156 21.88 4.14 -4.67
N ALA A 157 21.06 3.85 -5.67
CA ALA A 157 20.80 2.49 -6.15
C ALA A 157 22.08 1.77 -6.61
N SER A 158 22.93 2.47 -7.36
CA SER A 158 24.23 1.97 -7.84
C SER A 158 25.18 1.63 -6.69
N ALA A 159 25.21 2.46 -5.64
CA ALA A 159 26.02 2.19 -4.46
C ALA A 159 25.56 0.91 -3.74
N LEU A 160 24.24 0.71 -3.60
CA LEU A 160 23.66 -0.46 -2.94
C LEU A 160 23.95 -1.78 -3.67
N ILE A 161 24.06 -1.76 -5.01
CA ILE A 161 24.47 -2.93 -5.81
C ILE A 161 25.99 -3.05 -5.97
N GLY A 162 26.78 -2.19 -5.30
CA GLY A 162 28.25 -2.24 -5.31
C GLY A 162 28.94 -1.57 -6.51
N ASN A 163 28.20 -0.85 -7.37
CA ASN A 163 28.77 -0.11 -8.50
C ASN A 163 29.31 1.26 -8.05
N LYS A 164 30.49 1.24 -7.41
CA LYS A 164 31.13 2.42 -6.79
C LYS A 164 31.45 3.54 -7.78
N GLU A 165 31.98 3.22 -8.95
CA GLU A 165 32.41 4.22 -9.93
C GLU A 165 31.21 5.04 -10.43
N GLN A 166 30.14 4.34 -10.84
CA GLN A 166 28.93 4.98 -11.34
C GLN A 166 28.22 5.78 -10.24
N ALA A 167 28.19 5.26 -9.01
CA ALA A 167 27.60 5.96 -7.87
C ALA A 167 28.29 7.30 -7.58
N LEU A 168 29.62 7.31 -7.52
CA LEU A 168 30.39 8.54 -7.27
C LEU A 168 30.20 9.56 -8.40
N LYS A 169 30.34 9.13 -9.65
CA LYS A 169 30.14 9.99 -10.82
C LYS A 169 28.76 10.65 -10.82
N ASN A 170 27.71 9.85 -10.57
CA ASN A 170 26.33 10.34 -10.60
C ASN A 170 26.03 11.27 -9.43
N ILE A 171 26.50 10.98 -8.22
CA ILE A 171 26.19 11.83 -7.07
C ILE A 171 26.94 13.17 -7.12
N GLU A 172 28.16 13.20 -7.67
CA GLU A 172 28.90 14.44 -7.90
C GLU A 172 28.23 15.30 -8.97
N THR A 173 27.87 14.70 -10.12
CA THR A 173 27.16 15.40 -11.19
C THR A 173 25.80 15.91 -10.71
N SER A 174 25.07 15.10 -9.93
CA SER A 174 23.80 15.48 -9.33
C SER A 174 23.95 16.71 -8.42
N ALA A 175 24.97 16.73 -7.56
CA ALA A 175 25.22 17.84 -6.64
C ALA A 175 25.56 19.13 -7.39
N SER A 176 26.37 19.08 -8.45
CA SER A 176 26.70 20.24 -9.29
C SER A 176 25.46 20.83 -9.96
N LEU A 177 24.66 19.98 -10.63
CA LEU A 177 23.40 20.41 -11.27
C LEU A 177 22.40 20.96 -10.25
N ARG A 178 22.38 20.41 -9.03
CA ARG A 178 21.51 20.89 -7.95
C ARG A 178 21.95 22.26 -7.43
N ALA A 179 23.24 22.54 -7.37
CA ALA A 179 23.76 23.84 -6.97
C ALA A 179 23.32 24.95 -7.96
N GLU A 180 23.23 24.63 -9.25
CA GLU A 180 22.75 25.54 -10.30
C GLU A 180 21.22 25.69 -10.27
N SER A 181 20.48 24.57 -10.19
CA SER A 181 19.01 24.56 -10.21
C SER A 181 18.35 25.09 -8.93
N GLY A 182 19.05 25.01 -7.80
CA GLY A 182 18.56 25.43 -6.50
C GLY A 182 17.30 24.71 -6.02
N GLY A 183 16.48 25.45 -5.25
CA GLY A 183 15.30 24.95 -4.56
C GLY A 183 15.66 24.33 -3.21
N LEU A 184 15.45 25.08 -2.13
CA LEU A 184 15.90 24.75 -0.77
C LEU A 184 15.58 23.31 -0.34
N PHE A 185 14.35 22.85 -0.58
CA PHE A 185 13.93 21.47 -0.29
C PHE A 185 14.77 20.44 -1.05
N TYR A 186 14.94 20.63 -2.36
CA TYR A 186 15.66 19.70 -3.21
C TYR A 186 17.16 19.72 -2.97
N VAL A 187 17.75 20.87 -2.61
CA VAL A 187 19.17 20.96 -2.23
C VAL A 187 19.41 20.19 -0.92
N ALA A 188 18.62 20.46 0.11
CA ALA A 188 18.74 19.77 1.40
C ALA A 188 18.52 18.25 1.24
N PHE A 189 17.56 17.85 0.41
CA PHE A 189 17.28 16.44 0.18
C PHE A 189 18.36 15.75 -0.69
N ASN A 190 18.95 16.45 -1.67
CA ASN A 190 20.10 15.95 -2.42
C ASN A 190 21.29 15.67 -1.50
N LEU A 191 21.57 16.56 -0.54
CA LEU A 191 22.60 16.39 0.48
C LEU A 191 22.33 15.16 1.36
N ALA A 192 21.06 14.92 1.74
CA ALA A 192 20.66 13.74 2.49
C ALA A 192 20.97 12.43 1.74
N ILE A 193 20.54 12.34 0.47
CA ILE A 193 20.79 11.15 -0.38
C ILE A 193 22.27 11.00 -0.76
N ARG A 194 22.99 12.11 -0.95
CA ARG A 194 24.45 12.09 -1.13
C ARG A 194 25.14 11.51 0.10
N GLY A 195 24.71 11.93 1.28
CA GLY A 195 25.13 11.37 2.55
C GLY A 195 24.94 9.86 2.65
N ALA A 196 23.72 9.39 2.37
CA ALA A 196 23.38 7.97 2.36
C ALA A 196 24.24 7.18 1.34
N THR A 197 24.38 7.69 0.11
CA THR A 197 25.24 7.10 -0.92
C THR A 197 26.69 6.98 -0.46
N LEU A 198 27.26 8.05 0.10
CA LEU A 198 28.65 8.06 0.57
C LEU A 198 28.87 7.13 1.76
N LEU A 199 27.90 7.00 2.66
CA LEU A 199 27.94 6.02 3.75
C LEU A 199 28.03 4.59 3.20
N VAL A 200 27.16 4.23 2.25
CA VAL A 200 27.15 2.89 1.62
C VAL A 200 28.49 2.59 0.95
N LEU A 201 29.15 3.60 0.37
CA LEU A 201 30.46 3.48 -0.26
C LEU A 201 31.65 3.47 0.73
N GLY A 202 31.40 3.62 2.04
CA GLY A 202 32.43 3.66 3.08
C GLY A 202 33.11 5.02 3.26
N ASN A 203 32.60 6.09 2.65
CA ASN A 203 33.17 7.44 2.71
C ASN A 203 32.60 8.24 3.89
N TYR A 204 32.77 7.74 5.13
CA TYR A 204 32.07 8.22 6.33
C TYR A 204 32.23 9.73 6.60
N ARG A 205 33.44 10.28 6.43
CA ARG A 205 33.70 11.71 6.65
C ARG A 205 32.86 12.60 5.71
N GLN A 206 32.84 12.27 4.42
CA GLN A 206 32.08 13.05 3.44
C GLN A 206 30.57 12.82 3.57
N ALA A 207 30.18 11.60 3.97
CA ALA A 207 28.80 11.28 4.29
C ALA A 207 28.30 12.18 5.43
N ARG A 208 29.05 12.24 6.55
CA ARG A 208 28.77 13.10 7.69
C ARG A 208 28.60 14.56 7.28
N THR A 209 29.59 15.13 6.57
CA THR A 209 29.54 16.53 6.13
C THR A 209 28.28 16.82 5.31
N SER A 210 27.95 15.94 4.37
CA SER A 210 26.76 16.12 3.52
C SER A 210 25.47 16.06 4.35
N LEU A 211 25.37 15.09 5.28
CA LEU A 211 24.17 14.91 6.10
C LEU A 211 23.97 16.04 7.11
N GLU A 212 25.04 16.50 7.76
CA GLU A 212 25.02 17.64 8.70
C GLU A 212 24.66 18.94 7.97
N GLU A 213 25.14 19.12 6.74
CA GLU A 213 24.72 20.25 5.91
C GLU A 213 23.25 20.16 5.51
N GLY A 214 22.79 18.99 5.06
CA GLY A 214 21.38 18.75 4.76
C GLY A 214 20.47 18.97 5.97
N MET A 215 20.93 18.55 7.15
CA MET A 215 20.26 18.77 8.44
C MET A 215 20.11 20.26 8.74
N ARG A 216 21.22 21.01 8.70
CA ARG A 216 21.23 22.46 8.93
C ARG A 216 20.31 23.20 7.95
N MET A 217 20.32 22.83 6.68
CA MET A 217 19.41 23.42 5.70
C MET A 217 17.94 23.09 6.00
N SER A 218 17.66 21.87 6.48
CA SER A 218 16.31 21.44 6.82
C SER A 218 15.67 22.23 7.96
N GLU A 219 16.45 22.84 8.86
CA GLU A 219 15.95 23.70 9.95
C GLU A 219 15.19 24.92 9.43
N SER A 220 15.54 25.41 8.23
CA SER A 220 14.86 26.53 7.57
C SER A 220 13.64 26.10 6.76
N ILE A 221 13.38 24.79 6.64
CA ILE A 221 12.24 24.23 5.95
C ILE A 221 11.21 23.86 7.02
N PRO A 222 9.93 24.27 6.89
CA PRO A 222 8.90 23.92 7.85
C PRO A 222 8.44 22.48 7.67
N SER A 223 9.36 21.51 7.57
CA SER A 223 9.05 20.09 7.39
C SER A 223 10.14 19.23 8.03
N PRO A 224 9.79 18.35 8.99
CA PRO A 224 10.76 17.45 9.59
C PRO A 224 11.19 16.31 8.67
N TYR A 225 10.58 16.18 7.50
CA TYR A 225 10.74 15.03 6.60
C TYR A 225 12.19 14.81 6.14
N ILE A 226 12.94 15.87 5.82
CA ILE A 226 14.36 15.77 5.44
C ILE A 226 15.22 15.45 6.66
N LYS A 227 14.91 16.07 7.81
CA LYS A 227 15.57 15.84 9.09
C LYS A 227 15.50 14.36 9.50
N VAL A 228 14.35 13.71 9.31
CA VAL A 228 14.20 12.26 9.52
C VAL A 228 15.24 11.47 8.73
N CYS A 229 15.37 11.74 7.43
CA CYS A 229 16.33 11.05 6.57
C CYS A 229 17.77 11.31 7.02
N CYS A 230 18.12 12.56 7.28
CA CYS A 230 19.45 12.93 7.77
C CYS A 230 19.78 12.25 9.11
N LEU A 231 18.86 12.21 10.07
CA LEU A 231 19.08 11.60 11.39
C LEU A 231 19.34 10.10 11.27
N ALA A 232 18.54 9.39 10.48
CA ALA A 232 18.70 7.95 10.27
C ALA A 232 20.11 7.63 9.72
N TYR A 233 20.54 8.33 8.67
CA TYR A 233 21.85 8.08 8.08
C TYR A 233 23.01 8.60 8.92
N LEU A 234 22.83 9.68 9.69
CA LEU A 234 23.83 10.15 10.64
C LEU A 234 24.03 9.17 11.81
N ALA A 235 22.97 8.51 12.27
CA ALA A 235 23.08 7.45 13.26
C ALA A 235 23.91 6.27 12.71
N LEU A 236 23.67 5.85 11.46
CA LEU A 236 24.47 4.80 10.82
C LEU A 236 25.93 5.21 10.61
N VAL A 237 26.20 6.48 10.31
CA VAL A 237 27.59 6.99 10.26
C VAL A 237 28.24 6.92 11.64
N ASP A 238 27.53 7.28 12.72
CA ASP A 238 28.06 7.15 14.09
C ASP A 238 28.39 5.71 14.45
N VAL A 239 27.51 4.77 14.08
CA VAL A 239 27.74 3.33 14.28
C VAL A 239 28.98 2.88 13.52
N ALA A 240 29.15 3.29 12.26
CA ALA A 240 30.31 2.94 11.45
C ALA A 240 31.62 3.56 12.00
N GLU A 241 31.54 4.68 12.71
CA GLU A 241 32.66 5.32 13.40
C GLU A 241 32.80 4.89 14.88
N GLU A 242 32.07 3.84 15.31
CA GLU A 242 32.09 3.30 16.69
C GLU A 242 31.68 4.32 17.78
N LYS A 243 30.90 5.35 17.42
CA LYS A 243 30.40 6.39 18.33
C LYS A 243 29.01 6.04 18.85
N ILE A 244 28.90 4.98 19.64
CA ILE A 244 27.62 4.41 20.07
C ILE A 244 26.74 5.41 20.84
N ASP A 245 27.31 6.23 21.75
CA ASP A 245 26.53 7.23 22.49
C ASP A 245 25.88 8.28 21.57
N SER A 246 26.63 8.72 20.54
CA SER A 246 26.12 9.65 19.53
C SER A 246 25.05 9.00 18.66
N ALA A 247 25.26 7.73 18.28
CA ALA A 247 24.27 6.95 17.54
C ALA A 247 22.97 6.81 18.34
N ALA A 248 23.05 6.47 19.63
CA ALA A 248 21.91 6.35 20.53
C ALA A 248 21.08 7.64 20.58
N GLY A 249 21.74 8.79 20.77
CA GLY A 249 21.07 10.10 20.75
C GLY A 249 20.35 10.37 19.44
N ARG A 250 20.97 10.05 18.30
CA ARG A 250 20.36 10.23 16.97
C ARG A 250 19.20 9.27 16.71
N ILE A 251 19.29 8.02 17.14
CA ILE A 251 18.21 7.02 17.03
C ILE A 251 17.01 7.46 17.84
N GLN A 252 17.21 7.92 19.09
CA GLN A 252 16.15 8.44 19.93
C GLN A 252 15.46 9.64 19.28
N GLU A 253 16.23 10.60 18.75
CA GLU A 253 15.65 11.78 18.07
C GLU A 253 14.90 11.38 16.80
N TRP A 254 15.45 10.45 16.01
CA TRP A 254 14.82 9.92 14.79
C TRP A 254 13.47 9.26 15.10
N ILE A 255 13.42 8.32 16.07
CA ILE A 255 12.18 7.65 16.47
C ILE A 255 11.17 8.66 17.02
N THR A 256 11.61 9.60 17.85
CA THR A 256 10.74 10.65 18.40
C THR A 256 10.08 11.44 17.28
N LEU A 257 10.85 11.83 16.26
CA LEU A 257 10.37 12.59 15.12
C LEU A 257 9.41 11.79 14.23
N MET A 258 9.70 10.50 14.02
CA MET A 258 8.81 9.58 13.31
C MET A 258 7.47 9.44 14.04
N LYS A 259 7.49 9.24 15.36
CA LYS A 259 6.30 9.13 16.22
C LYS A 259 5.47 10.42 16.21
N SER A 260 6.09 11.56 16.50
CA SER A 260 5.37 12.85 16.65
C SER A 260 4.70 13.31 15.37
N ASN A 261 5.21 12.89 14.20
CA ASN A 261 4.65 13.24 12.89
C ASN A 261 3.85 12.09 12.25
N ASN A 262 3.66 10.98 12.96
CA ASN A 262 3.02 9.77 12.45
C ASN A 262 3.59 9.33 11.08
N TYR A 263 4.92 9.38 10.96
CA TYR A 263 5.61 8.85 9.81
C TYR A 263 5.85 7.37 10.00
N ARG A 264 5.56 6.62 8.93
CA ARG A 264 5.85 5.19 8.83
C ARG A 264 6.87 4.87 7.75
N TYR A 265 7.34 5.89 7.06
CA TYR A 265 8.21 5.80 5.90
C TYR A 265 8.80 7.19 5.64
N PHE A 266 9.94 7.24 4.94
CA PHE A 266 10.51 8.45 4.38
C PHE A 266 11.32 8.13 3.11
N TRP A 267 11.53 9.11 2.24
CA TRP A 267 12.36 8.93 1.05
C TRP A 267 13.83 8.74 1.44
N GLY A 268 14.46 7.70 0.91
CA GLY A 268 15.76 7.22 1.37
C GLY A 268 15.65 6.01 2.29
N TRP A 269 14.44 5.49 2.50
CA TRP A 269 14.25 4.18 3.12
C TRP A 269 14.88 3.07 2.29
N GLU A 270 15.77 2.30 2.91
CA GLU A 270 16.37 1.09 2.35
C GLU A 270 16.35 -0.01 3.43
N PRO A 271 15.77 -1.19 3.16
CA PRO A 271 15.45 -2.18 4.19
C PRO A 271 16.61 -2.58 5.10
N LYS A 272 17.83 -2.78 4.58
CA LYS A 272 18.98 -3.23 5.38
C LYS A 272 19.44 -2.16 6.36
N SER A 273 19.58 -0.93 5.89
CA SER A 273 19.97 0.24 6.68
C SER A 273 18.97 0.52 7.80
N ILE A 274 17.67 0.49 7.48
CA ILE A 274 16.62 0.74 8.47
C ILE A 274 16.47 -0.43 9.44
N SER A 275 16.55 -1.68 8.97
CA SER A 275 16.58 -2.86 9.85
C SER A 275 17.68 -2.74 10.90
N ARG A 276 18.90 -2.35 10.48
CA ARG A 276 20.02 -2.16 11.40
C ARG A 276 19.76 -1.08 12.45
N LEU A 277 19.11 0.02 12.09
CA LEU A 277 18.74 1.06 13.06
C LEU A 277 17.71 0.57 14.08
N LEU A 278 16.71 -0.20 13.63
CA LEU A 278 15.67 -0.73 14.52
C LEU A 278 16.23 -1.80 15.46
N HIS A 279 17.14 -2.64 14.98
CA HIS A 279 17.90 -3.57 15.83
C HIS A 279 18.66 -2.82 16.92
N LEU A 280 19.46 -1.82 16.54
CA LEU A 280 20.22 -1.01 17.50
C LEU A 280 19.31 -0.27 18.49
N ALA A 281 18.13 0.18 18.06
CA ALA A 281 17.16 0.79 18.97
C ALA A 281 16.72 -0.20 20.07
N VAL A 282 16.46 -1.47 19.71
CA VAL A 282 16.13 -2.52 20.70
C VAL A 282 17.33 -2.87 21.58
N GLU A 283 18.53 -3.03 21.01
CA GLU A 283 19.75 -3.33 21.77
C GLU A 283 20.09 -2.25 22.81
N LEU A 284 19.80 -0.99 22.49
CA LEU A 284 20.08 0.18 23.33
C LEU A 284 18.89 0.58 24.23
N ASP A 285 17.81 -0.21 24.25
CA ASP A 285 16.58 0.06 25.00
C ASP A 285 15.93 1.42 24.66
N ILE A 286 15.98 1.79 23.38
CA ILE A 286 15.43 3.02 22.82
C ILE A 286 14.09 2.70 22.17
N GLU A 287 12.99 3.08 22.82
CA GLU A 287 11.64 3.01 22.23
C GLU A 287 11.34 1.61 21.63
N THR A 288 11.71 0.57 22.37
CA THR A 288 11.69 -0.84 21.96
C THR A 288 10.37 -1.27 21.32
N ASP A 289 9.23 -0.93 21.93
CA ASP A 289 7.90 -1.27 21.40
C ASP A 289 7.64 -0.64 20.03
N PHE A 290 8.09 0.62 19.85
CA PHE A 290 7.98 1.29 18.56
C PHE A 290 8.88 0.61 17.54
N ALA A 291 10.15 0.35 17.87
CA ALA A 291 11.09 -0.28 16.96
C ALA A 291 10.63 -1.66 16.48
N GLN A 292 10.11 -2.49 17.40
CA GLN A 292 9.57 -3.83 17.10
C GLN A 292 8.32 -3.76 16.23
N THR A 293 7.35 -2.91 16.59
CA THR A 293 6.12 -2.72 15.80
C THR A 293 6.46 -2.23 14.40
N PHE A 294 7.41 -1.31 14.30
CA PHE A 294 7.80 -0.69 13.05
C PHE A 294 8.55 -1.65 12.13
N ALA A 295 9.45 -2.48 12.67
CA ALA A 295 10.10 -3.55 11.92
C ALA A 295 9.08 -4.58 11.40
N TRP A 296 8.09 -4.93 12.22
CA TRP A 296 7.03 -5.87 11.84
C TRP A 296 6.20 -5.32 10.68
N GLU A 297 5.71 -4.07 10.79
CA GLU A 297 4.81 -3.48 9.80
C GLU A 297 5.49 -3.11 8.47
N GLN A 298 6.72 -2.60 8.52
CA GLN A 298 7.37 -1.99 7.34
C GLN A 298 8.44 -2.86 6.70
N LEU A 299 9.08 -3.75 7.47
CA LEU A 299 10.18 -4.59 6.98
C LEU A 299 9.80 -6.07 6.92
N GLY A 300 8.69 -6.46 7.54
CA GLY A 300 8.32 -7.86 7.64
C GLY A 300 9.31 -8.66 8.48
N ILE A 301 9.84 -8.07 9.55
CA ILE A 301 10.80 -8.69 10.47
C ILE A 301 10.29 -8.49 11.90
N ALA A 302 10.28 -9.56 12.70
CA ALA A 302 10.11 -9.48 14.13
C ALA A 302 11.49 -9.33 14.80
N ILE A 303 11.60 -8.42 15.76
CA ILE A 303 12.82 -8.23 16.56
C ILE A 303 12.49 -8.71 17.98
N SER A 304 13.24 -9.70 18.49
CA SER A 304 13.06 -10.21 19.84
C SER A 304 13.49 -9.18 20.89
N PRO A 305 13.09 -9.32 22.17
CA PRO A 305 13.63 -8.49 23.25
C PRO A 305 15.14 -8.65 23.45
N GLN A 306 15.74 -9.72 22.94
CA GLN A 306 17.19 -9.95 22.90
C GLN A 306 17.85 -9.36 21.64
N ALA A 307 17.09 -8.60 20.84
CA ALA A 307 17.48 -8.00 19.57
C ALA A 307 17.80 -8.99 18.42
N ASP A 308 17.40 -10.26 18.54
CA ASP A 308 17.46 -11.22 17.44
C ASP A 308 16.40 -10.89 16.38
N SER A 309 16.75 -10.98 15.09
CA SER A 309 15.77 -10.84 14.00
C SER A 309 15.19 -12.18 13.60
N LEU A 310 13.90 -12.15 13.31
CA LEU A 310 13.20 -13.25 12.67
C LEU A 310 12.37 -12.73 11.50
N PRO A 311 12.52 -13.27 10.28
CA PRO A 311 11.64 -12.89 9.19
C PRO A 311 10.19 -13.29 9.48
N LEU A 312 9.22 -12.49 9.04
CA LEU A 312 7.82 -12.89 9.12
C LEU A 312 7.52 -13.94 8.04
N ILE A 313 6.71 -14.94 8.42
CA ILE A 313 6.13 -15.87 7.46
C ILE A 313 4.88 -15.27 6.86
N ALA A 314 4.85 -15.14 5.54
CA ALA A 314 3.67 -14.81 4.78
C ALA A 314 2.81 -16.07 4.57
N ILE A 315 1.59 -16.06 5.09
CA ILE A 315 0.56 -17.05 4.80
C ILE A 315 -0.41 -16.40 3.82
N LYS A 316 -0.46 -16.93 2.60
CA LYS A 316 -1.35 -16.44 1.55
C LYS A 316 -2.53 -17.38 1.40
N ILE A 317 -3.74 -16.84 1.47
CA ILE A 317 -5.00 -17.58 1.28
C ILE A 317 -5.94 -16.88 0.29
N LEU A 318 -5.65 -15.62 -0.09
CA LEU A 318 -6.37 -14.86 -1.12
C LEU A 318 -5.74 -15.05 -2.51
N GLY A 319 -5.46 -16.31 -2.84
CA GLY A 319 -4.86 -16.76 -4.09
C GLY A 319 -4.57 -18.24 -4.01
N GLU A 320 -3.46 -18.67 -4.62
CA GLU A 320 -2.92 -20.00 -4.34
C GLU A 320 -2.37 -20.06 -2.91
N PHE A 321 -2.85 -21.04 -2.14
CA PHE A 321 -2.40 -21.21 -0.76
C PHE A 321 -0.90 -21.46 -0.71
N SER A 322 -0.21 -20.62 0.04
CA SER A 322 1.24 -20.73 0.20
C SER A 322 1.71 -20.21 1.55
N ILE A 323 2.78 -20.83 2.04
CA ILE A 323 3.52 -20.36 3.21
C ILE A 323 4.95 -20.04 2.73
N GLY A 324 5.38 -18.80 2.92
CA GLY A 324 6.63 -18.29 2.38
C GLY A 324 7.29 -17.23 3.26
N ILE A 325 8.52 -16.85 2.91
CA ILE A 325 9.22 -15.70 3.51
C ILE A 325 9.63 -14.77 2.37
N GLY A 326 9.23 -13.50 2.47
CA GLY A 326 9.43 -12.53 1.40
C GLY A 326 8.79 -13.01 0.10
N THR A 327 9.60 -13.15 -0.95
CA THR A 327 9.17 -13.63 -2.27
C THR A 327 9.30 -15.14 -2.46
N ILE A 328 9.90 -15.86 -1.49
CA ILE A 328 10.18 -17.29 -1.59
C ILE A 328 9.05 -18.09 -0.95
N THR A 329 8.40 -18.94 -1.75
CA THR A 329 7.42 -19.91 -1.27
C THR A 329 8.11 -21.20 -0.84
N TYR A 330 7.83 -21.67 0.38
CA TYR A 330 8.41 -22.90 0.94
C TYR A 330 7.43 -24.07 0.99
N MET A 331 6.14 -23.78 1.15
CA MET A 331 5.11 -24.81 1.32
C MET A 331 3.83 -24.46 0.57
N GLY A 332 3.17 -25.49 0.03
CA GLY A 332 1.81 -25.44 -0.50
C GLY A 332 0.88 -26.42 0.23
N PRO A 333 -0.36 -26.62 -0.25
CA PRO A 333 -1.35 -27.50 0.39
C PRO A 333 -0.86 -28.95 0.53
N GLN A 334 -0.10 -29.44 -0.45
CA GLN A 334 0.45 -30.79 -0.51
C GLN A 334 1.47 -31.11 0.59
N ASP A 335 2.09 -30.09 1.18
CA ASP A 335 3.06 -30.26 2.26
C ASP A 335 2.37 -30.41 3.63
N LEU A 336 1.02 -30.31 3.68
CA LEU A 336 0.21 -30.35 4.89
C LEU A 336 -0.82 -31.48 4.83
N SER A 337 -0.96 -32.21 5.94
CA SER A 337 -2.05 -33.18 6.10
C SER A 337 -3.40 -32.49 6.22
N ALA A 338 -4.51 -33.20 6.03
CA ALA A 338 -5.86 -32.67 6.25
C ALA A 338 -6.01 -32.04 7.65
N ALA A 339 -5.57 -32.74 8.70
CA ALA A 339 -5.63 -32.25 10.07
C ALA A 339 -4.74 -31.00 10.32
N HIS A 340 -3.59 -30.89 9.63
CA HIS A 340 -2.76 -29.68 9.69
C HIS A 340 -3.48 -28.49 9.05
N ARG A 341 -4.11 -28.71 7.89
CA ARG A 341 -4.89 -27.67 7.20
C ARG A 341 -6.06 -27.22 8.06
N GLU A 342 -6.84 -28.15 8.63
CA GLU A 342 -7.95 -27.82 9.53
C GLU A 342 -7.51 -26.95 10.73
N LEU A 343 -6.40 -27.30 11.40
CA LEU A 343 -5.89 -26.49 12.51
C LEU A 343 -5.48 -25.09 12.05
N LEU A 344 -4.80 -24.98 10.92
CA LEU A 344 -4.44 -23.68 10.35
C LEU A 344 -5.70 -22.89 9.99
N GLY A 345 -6.71 -23.51 9.40
CA GLY A 345 -8.00 -22.88 9.12
C GLY A 345 -8.65 -22.29 10.38
N LEU A 346 -8.63 -23.05 11.49
CA LEU A 346 -9.09 -22.55 12.79
C LEU A 346 -8.24 -21.38 13.29
N LEU A 347 -6.91 -21.48 13.25
CA LEU A 347 -6.02 -20.41 13.73
C LEU A 347 -6.16 -19.14 12.90
N LEU A 348 -6.20 -19.25 11.57
CA LEU A 348 -6.31 -18.12 10.65
C LEU A 348 -7.64 -17.36 10.83
N SER A 349 -8.73 -18.08 11.10
CA SER A 349 -10.06 -17.52 11.33
C SER A 349 -10.29 -17.04 12.77
N SER A 350 -9.34 -17.24 13.69
CA SER A 350 -9.50 -16.87 15.09
C SER A 350 -9.01 -15.44 15.37
N PRO A 351 -9.72 -14.65 16.21
CA PRO A 351 -9.24 -13.35 16.65
C PRO A 351 -7.83 -13.42 17.26
N GLY A 352 -6.92 -12.57 16.78
CA GLY A 352 -5.51 -12.56 17.21
C GLY A 352 -4.75 -13.84 16.87
N GLN A 353 -5.28 -14.66 15.96
CA GLN A 353 -4.74 -15.95 15.52
C GLN A 353 -4.45 -16.89 16.69
N ARG A 354 -5.29 -16.83 17.73
CA ARG A 354 -5.10 -17.51 19.01
C ARG A 354 -6.33 -18.33 19.37
N LEU A 355 -6.10 -19.57 19.79
CA LEU A 355 -7.14 -20.50 20.23
C LEU A 355 -6.77 -21.18 21.53
N SER A 356 -7.76 -21.43 22.40
CA SER A 356 -7.56 -22.32 23.52
C SER A 356 -7.39 -23.76 23.04
N ARG A 357 -6.63 -24.55 23.81
CA ARG A 357 -6.44 -25.97 23.52
C ARG A 357 -7.78 -26.71 23.59
N GLU A 358 -8.64 -26.33 24.52
CA GLU A 358 -9.96 -26.92 24.73
C GLU A 358 -10.85 -26.71 23.50
N GLN A 359 -10.82 -25.52 22.87
CA GLN A 359 -11.51 -25.27 21.61
C GLN A 359 -11.00 -26.18 20.49
N VAL A 360 -9.68 -26.34 20.35
CA VAL A 360 -9.11 -27.25 19.34
C VAL A 360 -9.55 -28.69 19.58
N GLN A 361 -9.55 -29.15 20.84
CA GLN A 361 -10.01 -30.50 21.20
C GLN A 361 -11.49 -30.71 20.91
N LEU A 362 -12.34 -29.72 21.21
CA LEU A 362 -13.78 -29.80 20.95
C LEU A 362 -14.09 -29.87 19.45
N VAL A 363 -13.32 -29.18 18.61
CA VAL A 363 -13.52 -29.22 17.15
C VAL A 363 -13.05 -30.55 16.55
N PHE A 364 -11.85 -31.01 16.92
CA PHE A 364 -11.27 -32.22 16.32
C PHE A 364 -11.82 -33.52 16.92
N TRP A 365 -12.14 -33.52 18.22
CA TRP A 365 -12.48 -34.73 18.98
C TRP A 365 -13.60 -34.47 20.01
N PRO A 366 -14.81 -34.06 19.59
CA PRO A 366 -15.90 -33.68 20.50
C PRO A 366 -16.30 -34.81 21.46
N ASP A 367 -16.25 -36.07 21.01
CA ASP A 367 -16.70 -37.24 21.77
C ASP A 367 -15.56 -37.94 22.53
N SER A 368 -14.32 -37.42 22.48
CA SER A 368 -13.19 -38.07 23.13
C SER A 368 -13.04 -37.67 24.61
N PRO A 369 -12.71 -38.62 25.51
CA PRO A 369 -12.34 -38.28 26.88
C PRO A 369 -11.17 -37.27 26.91
N PRO A 370 -11.15 -36.31 27.86
CA PRO A 370 -10.19 -35.20 27.87
C PRO A 370 -8.72 -35.61 27.77
N GLU A 371 -8.31 -36.69 28.43
CA GLU A 371 -6.93 -37.17 28.40
C GLU A 371 -6.51 -37.71 27.02
N LYS A 372 -7.44 -38.39 26.34
CA LYS A 372 -7.21 -38.93 24.99
C LYS A 372 -7.15 -37.80 23.96
N ALA A 373 -8.07 -36.84 24.04
CA ALA A 373 -8.08 -35.64 23.20
C ALA A 373 -6.79 -34.84 23.36
N ARG A 374 -6.29 -34.69 24.60
CA ARG A 374 -5.02 -34.04 24.90
C ARG A 374 -3.82 -34.74 24.26
N THR A 375 -3.71 -36.05 24.42
CA THR A 375 -2.58 -36.81 23.83
C THR A 375 -2.57 -36.71 22.30
N THR A 376 -3.76 -36.69 21.70
CA THR A 376 -3.91 -36.59 20.24
C THR A 376 -3.59 -35.17 19.75
N TYR A 377 -3.99 -34.14 20.49
CA TYR A 377 -3.59 -32.75 20.28
C TYR A 377 -2.06 -32.57 20.30
N ASP A 378 -1.38 -33.08 21.33
CA ASP A 378 0.08 -32.95 21.46
C ASP A 378 0.80 -33.63 20.29
N THR A 379 0.26 -34.77 19.83
CA THR A 379 0.75 -35.48 18.63
C THR A 379 0.56 -34.66 17.36
N LEU A 380 -0.62 -34.04 17.17
CA LEU A 380 -0.91 -33.17 16.02
C LEU A 380 0.06 -31.97 15.98
N MET A 381 0.29 -31.30 17.12
CA MET A 381 1.21 -30.16 17.21
C MET A 381 2.64 -30.57 16.88
N THR A 382 3.10 -31.70 17.42
CA THR A 382 4.44 -32.21 17.16
C THR A 382 4.64 -32.52 15.67
N ARG A 383 3.64 -33.10 15.01
CA ARG A 383 3.70 -33.39 13.56
C ARG A 383 3.66 -32.12 12.71
N LEU A 384 2.85 -31.13 13.10
CA LEU A 384 2.81 -29.84 12.40
C LEU A 384 4.16 -29.12 12.49
N ARG A 385 4.75 -29.04 13.69
CA ARG A 385 6.08 -28.43 13.88
C ARG A 385 7.15 -29.11 13.04
N LYS A 386 7.17 -30.44 13.02
CA LYS A 386 8.12 -31.20 12.16
C LYS A 386 7.91 -30.94 10.66
N ALA A 387 6.67 -30.78 10.22
CA ALA A 387 6.37 -30.46 8.82
C ALA A 387 6.90 -29.08 8.44
N LEU A 388 6.72 -28.10 9.33
CA LEU A 388 7.23 -26.73 9.19
C LEU A 388 8.77 -26.68 9.24
N GLU A 389 9.40 -27.30 10.25
CA GLU A 389 10.86 -27.35 10.44
C GLU A 389 11.59 -28.02 9.26
N LYS A 390 10.93 -28.93 8.55
CA LYS A 390 11.53 -29.59 7.37
C LYS A 390 11.69 -28.62 6.18
N LYS A 391 10.89 -27.57 6.11
CA LYS A 391 10.76 -26.71 4.93
C LYS A 391 11.17 -25.27 5.21
N LEU A 392 10.91 -24.75 6.40
CA LEU A 392 11.23 -23.39 6.78
C LEU A 392 12.69 -23.27 7.23
N PRO A 393 13.34 -22.13 6.98
CA PRO A 393 14.71 -21.89 7.42
C PRO A 393 14.83 -21.72 8.95
N GLU A 394 13.74 -21.32 9.60
CA GLU A 394 13.70 -20.97 11.02
C GLU A 394 12.85 -21.97 11.81
N PRO A 395 13.14 -22.21 13.11
CA PRO A 395 12.40 -23.15 13.95
C PRO A 395 10.89 -22.86 14.01
N ALA A 396 10.06 -23.90 13.92
CA ALA A 396 8.61 -23.76 13.93
C ALA A 396 8.06 -23.17 15.24
N THR A 397 8.79 -23.29 16.35
CA THR A 397 8.43 -22.68 17.64
C THR A 397 8.36 -21.16 17.60
N ASN A 398 9.07 -20.54 16.65
CA ASN A 398 9.05 -19.08 16.49
C ASN A 398 7.76 -18.59 15.83
N TYR A 399 7.03 -19.48 15.13
CA TYR A 399 5.82 -19.14 14.38
C TYR A 399 4.55 -19.76 14.93
N ILE A 400 4.67 -20.89 15.64
CA ILE A 400 3.55 -21.56 16.32
C ILE A 400 3.89 -21.71 17.80
N THR A 401 3.42 -20.74 18.56
CA THR A 401 3.60 -20.69 20.01
C THR A 401 2.50 -21.49 20.69
N VAL A 402 2.91 -22.40 21.58
CA VAL A 402 1.99 -23.14 22.46
C VAL A 402 2.25 -22.65 23.89
N GLY A 403 1.31 -21.88 24.43
CA GLY A 403 1.36 -21.38 25.81
C GLY A 403 0.56 -22.24 26.77
N LYS A 404 0.40 -21.78 28.03
CA LYS A 404 -0.42 -22.47 29.04
C LYS A 404 -1.90 -22.49 28.60
N GLY A 405 -2.31 -23.53 27.89
CA GLY A 405 -3.69 -23.77 27.46
C GLY A 405 -4.10 -23.13 26.14
N TYR A 406 -3.17 -22.63 25.32
CA TYR A 406 -3.50 -22.05 24.01
C TYR A 406 -2.44 -22.33 22.95
N VAL A 407 -2.85 -22.22 21.69
CA VAL A 407 -1.98 -22.20 20.50
C VAL A 407 -2.21 -20.90 19.75
N GLN A 408 -1.14 -20.32 19.21
CA GLN A 408 -1.18 -19.05 18.50
C GLN A 408 -0.19 -19.03 17.33
N LEU A 409 -0.58 -18.39 16.23
CA LEU A 409 0.37 -17.98 15.19
C LEU A 409 1.06 -16.68 15.61
N THR A 410 2.38 -16.70 15.65
CA THR A 410 3.23 -15.56 15.99
C THR A 410 4.18 -15.28 14.83
N ASN A 411 4.63 -14.03 14.67
CA ASN A 411 5.57 -13.68 13.61
C ASN A 411 5.10 -14.08 12.19
N VAL A 412 3.80 -13.98 11.94
CA VAL A 412 3.17 -14.24 10.64
C VAL A 412 2.49 -13.00 10.09
N SER A 413 2.45 -12.90 8.77
CA SER A 413 1.61 -11.95 8.02
C SER A 413 0.60 -12.74 7.21
N ILE A 414 -0.68 -12.41 7.33
CA ILE A 414 -1.77 -13.12 6.66
C ILE A 414 -2.49 -12.14 5.72
N ASP A 415 -2.49 -12.45 4.43
CA ASP A 415 -3.07 -11.59 3.39
C ASP A 415 -4.57 -11.32 3.62
N ALA A 416 -5.35 -12.32 4.04
CA ALA A 416 -6.77 -12.16 4.35
C ALA A 416 -7.03 -11.20 5.51
N VAL A 417 -6.19 -11.22 6.54
CA VAL A 417 -6.31 -10.28 7.67
C VAL A 417 -6.01 -8.86 7.20
N GLN A 418 -4.97 -8.70 6.37
CA GLN A 418 -4.60 -7.40 5.80
C GLN A 418 -5.67 -6.86 4.84
N PHE A 419 -6.25 -7.73 4.02
CA PHE A 419 -7.40 -7.44 3.16
C PHE A 419 -8.59 -6.95 3.98
N MET A 420 -9.00 -7.72 4.99
CA MET A 420 -10.15 -7.38 5.84
C MET A 420 -9.97 -6.03 6.51
N HIS A 421 -8.79 -5.79 7.11
CA HIS A 421 -8.48 -4.50 7.74
C HIS A 421 -8.53 -3.33 6.74
N ALA A 422 -7.95 -3.48 5.55
CA ALA A 422 -7.95 -2.45 4.53
C ALA A 422 -9.36 -2.18 3.96
N ALA A 423 -10.12 -3.22 3.64
CA ALA A 423 -11.47 -3.10 3.11
C ALA A 423 -12.44 -2.47 4.13
N GLN A 424 -12.40 -2.91 5.39
CA GLN A 424 -13.21 -2.32 6.47
C GLN A 424 -12.83 -0.86 6.73
N SER A 425 -11.54 -0.51 6.67
CA SER A 425 -11.10 0.89 6.76
C SER A 425 -11.68 1.72 5.62
N GLY A 426 -11.66 1.21 4.39
CA GLY A 426 -12.26 1.88 3.23
C GLY A 426 -13.77 2.08 3.38
N LEU A 427 -14.50 1.07 3.82
CA LEU A 427 -15.94 1.15 4.10
C LEU A 427 -16.24 2.18 5.21
N SER A 428 -15.38 2.28 6.22
CA SER A 428 -15.47 3.31 7.27
C SER A 428 -15.24 4.72 6.73
N PHE A 429 -14.29 4.90 5.82
CA PHE A 429 -14.07 6.18 5.14
C PHE A 429 -15.24 6.57 4.23
N CYS A 430 -15.86 5.62 3.53
CA CYS A 430 -17.08 5.88 2.76
C CYS A 430 -18.21 6.44 3.63
N LYS A 431 -18.40 5.91 4.84
CA LYS A 431 -19.41 6.43 5.80
C LYS A 431 -19.14 7.87 6.24
N GLN A 432 -17.91 8.35 6.08
CA GLN A 432 -17.46 9.70 6.43
C GLN A 432 -17.28 10.59 5.19
N ASP A 433 -17.66 10.13 4.00
CA ASP A 433 -17.46 10.81 2.71
C ASP A 433 -15.99 11.12 2.36
N PHE A 434 -15.03 10.41 2.98
CA PHE A 434 -13.61 10.49 2.64
C PHE A 434 -13.27 9.52 1.50
N TRP A 435 -13.77 9.84 0.31
CA TRP A 435 -13.68 9.01 -0.89
C TRP A 435 -12.26 8.77 -1.40
N TRP A 436 -11.34 9.74 -1.32
CA TRP A 436 -9.96 9.50 -1.73
C TRP A 436 -9.26 8.51 -0.79
N GLN A 437 -9.48 8.66 0.52
CA GLN A 437 -8.97 7.69 1.49
C GLN A 437 -9.60 6.31 1.33
N ALA A 438 -10.92 6.25 1.06
CA ALA A 438 -11.62 5.01 0.80
C ALA A 438 -11.06 4.29 -0.43
N GLU A 439 -10.87 5.01 -1.54
CA GLU A 439 -10.28 4.48 -2.77
C GLU A 439 -8.89 3.89 -2.53
N ASN A 440 -8.04 4.57 -1.77
CA ASN A 440 -6.70 4.05 -1.44
C ASN A 440 -6.76 2.79 -0.58
N ALA A 441 -7.66 2.74 0.39
CA ALA A 441 -7.86 1.57 1.25
C ALA A 441 -8.40 0.37 0.46
N PHE A 442 -9.32 0.59 -0.47
CA PHE A 442 -9.82 -0.45 -1.37
C PHE A 442 -8.78 -0.92 -2.37
N ALA A 443 -7.99 -0.02 -2.97
CA ALA A 443 -6.87 -0.38 -3.82
C ALA A 443 -5.84 -1.24 -3.07
N LYS A 444 -5.54 -0.89 -1.81
CA LYS A 444 -4.69 -1.70 -0.93
C LYS A 444 -5.31 -3.07 -0.66
N ALA A 445 -6.60 -3.16 -0.33
CA ALA A 445 -7.29 -4.43 -0.14
C ALA A 445 -7.18 -5.31 -1.40
N LEU A 446 -7.52 -4.78 -2.57
CA LEU A 446 -7.44 -5.50 -3.85
C LEU A 446 -6.01 -5.88 -4.27
N SER A 447 -4.96 -5.30 -3.66
CA SER A 447 -3.58 -5.71 -3.90
C SER A 447 -3.21 -7.05 -3.26
N TYR A 448 -3.93 -7.44 -2.20
CA TYR A 448 -3.79 -8.76 -1.58
C TYR A 448 -4.59 -9.84 -2.32
N TRP A 449 -5.51 -9.44 -3.19
CA TRP A 449 -6.45 -10.34 -3.82
C TRP A 449 -5.98 -10.83 -5.19
N ASN A 450 -5.95 -12.15 -5.36
CA ASN A 450 -5.78 -12.80 -6.64
C ASN A 450 -6.98 -13.72 -6.97
N SER A 451 -7.27 -14.67 -6.09
CA SER A 451 -8.43 -15.58 -6.18
C SER A 451 -8.83 -16.10 -4.79
N LEU A 452 -9.91 -16.86 -4.67
CA LEU A 452 -10.36 -17.40 -3.38
C LEU A 452 -10.82 -18.85 -3.52
N HIS A 453 -9.99 -19.78 -3.02
CA HIS A 453 -10.24 -21.23 -3.08
C HIS A 453 -10.17 -21.89 -1.69
N LEU A 454 -10.50 -21.13 -0.65
CA LEU A 454 -10.40 -21.56 0.77
C LEU A 454 -11.16 -22.86 1.06
N ASN A 455 -12.36 -23.04 0.49
CA ASN A 455 -13.23 -24.20 0.77
C ASN A 455 -12.67 -25.53 0.23
N GLU A 456 -11.69 -25.49 -0.68
CA GLU A 456 -10.97 -26.68 -1.16
C GLU A 456 -9.82 -27.07 -0.21
N ILE A 457 -9.39 -26.15 0.65
CA ILE A 457 -8.21 -26.27 1.50
C ILE A 457 -8.60 -26.47 2.98
N PHE A 458 -9.62 -25.74 3.45
CA PHE A 458 -10.09 -25.73 4.82
C PHE A 458 -11.58 -26.09 4.88
N THR A 459 -11.93 -27.00 5.79
CA THR A 459 -13.27 -27.61 5.87
C THR A 459 -14.01 -27.31 7.17
N THR A 460 -13.37 -26.66 8.14
CA THR A 460 -13.97 -26.36 9.44
C THR A 460 -15.02 -25.26 9.33
N ASN A 461 -16.16 -25.39 10.03
CA ASN A 461 -17.24 -24.39 10.04
C ASN A 461 -16.72 -22.96 10.30
N GLN A 462 -15.82 -22.79 11.27
CA GLN A 462 -15.25 -21.47 11.57
C GLN A 462 -14.44 -20.87 10.40
N ALA A 463 -13.74 -21.71 9.64
CA ALA A 463 -13.02 -21.26 8.45
C ALA A 463 -13.98 -20.91 7.30
N LEU A 464 -15.10 -21.63 7.19
CA LEU A 464 -16.18 -21.31 6.24
C LEU A 464 -16.88 -20.00 6.62
N ASP A 465 -17.17 -19.77 7.90
CA ASP A 465 -17.73 -18.49 8.37
C ASP A 465 -16.79 -17.32 8.07
N PHE A 466 -15.47 -17.53 8.22
CA PHE A 466 -14.47 -16.53 7.87
C PHE A 466 -14.38 -16.31 6.36
N TYR A 467 -14.53 -17.36 5.55
CA TYR A 467 -14.67 -17.26 4.10
C TYR A 467 -15.87 -16.39 3.71
N ASP A 468 -17.03 -16.64 4.31
CA ASP A 468 -18.25 -15.86 4.06
C ASP A 468 -18.05 -14.39 4.47
N GLN A 469 -17.34 -14.13 5.58
CA GLN A 469 -16.99 -12.75 5.98
C GLN A 469 -16.10 -12.05 4.95
N ILE A 470 -15.11 -12.74 4.40
CA ILE A 470 -14.24 -12.22 3.33
C ILE A 470 -15.07 -11.90 2.09
N GLN A 471 -15.94 -12.83 1.66
CA GLN A 471 -16.80 -12.64 0.48
C GLN A 471 -17.78 -11.47 0.67
N ASN A 472 -18.47 -11.41 1.81
CA ASN A 472 -19.39 -10.31 2.12
C ASN A 472 -18.66 -8.96 2.15
N THR A 473 -17.47 -8.91 2.74
CA THR A 473 -16.66 -7.68 2.77
C THR A 473 -16.20 -7.29 1.36
N MET A 474 -15.82 -8.26 0.53
CA MET A 474 -15.48 -8.03 -0.88
C MET A 474 -16.68 -7.46 -1.65
N ARG A 475 -17.86 -8.06 -1.48
CA ARG A 475 -19.11 -7.57 -2.09
C ARG A 475 -19.38 -6.13 -1.70
N ASP A 476 -19.41 -5.84 -0.39
CA ASP A 476 -19.75 -4.51 0.12
C ASP A 476 -18.78 -3.45 -0.39
N MET A 477 -17.48 -3.77 -0.40
CA MET A 477 -16.43 -2.91 -0.94
C MET A 477 -16.63 -2.65 -2.44
N CYS A 478 -16.69 -3.71 -3.26
CA CYS A 478 -16.78 -3.59 -4.71
C CYS A 478 -18.07 -2.88 -5.13
N PHE A 479 -19.20 -3.23 -4.53
CA PHE A 479 -20.47 -2.57 -4.82
C PHE A 479 -20.41 -1.09 -4.46
N THR A 480 -19.98 -0.74 -3.24
CA THR A 480 -19.89 0.66 -2.78
C THR A 480 -18.96 1.49 -3.67
N TRP A 481 -17.79 0.94 -4.01
CA TRP A 481 -16.82 1.63 -4.84
C TRP A 481 -17.29 1.80 -6.29
N SER A 482 -17.76 0.73 -6.93
CA SER A 482 -18.27 0.79 -8.31
C SER A 482 -19.51 1.67 -8.42
N LEU A 483 -20.39 1.66 -7.43
CA LEU A 483 -21.54 2.56 -7.39
C LEU A 483 -21.11 4.03 -7.30
N ARG A 484 -20.09 4.34 -6.49
CA ARG A 484 -19.54 5.70 -6.40
C ARG A 484 -18.92 6.13 -7.73
N LEU A 485 -18.11 5.27 -8.35
CA LEU A 485 -17.50 5.54 -9.66
C LEU A 485 -18.57 5.78 -10.73
N ALA A 486 -19.64 4.97 -10.74
CA ALA A 486 -20.76 5.14 -11.65
C ALA A 486 -21.48 6.49 -11.46
N LYS A 487 -21.67 6.95 -10.22
CA LYS A 487 -22.22 8.29 -9.92
C LYS A 487 -21.35 9.43 -10.47
N GLN A 488 -20.05 9.20 -10.62
CA GLN A 488 -19.09 10.15 -11.20
C GLN A 488 -18.91 9.96 -12.71
N CYS A 489 -19.76 9.16 -13.35
CA CYS A 489 -19.66 8.79 -14.76
C CYS A 489 -18.35 8.05 -15.15
N ARG A 490 -17.63 7.47 -14.18
CA ARG A 490 -16.40 6.68 -14.37
C ARG A 490 -16.76 5.21 -14.64
N TYR A 491 -17.49 4.96 -15.72
CA TYR A 491 -18.10 3.65 -15.97
C TYR A 491 -17.09 2.54 -16.24
N ASP A 492 -16.05 2.80 -17.03
CA ASP A 492 -15.03 1.80 -17.37
C ASP A 492 -14.27 1.32 -16.12
N GLU A 493 -14.00 2.25 -15.19
CA GLU A 493 -13.34 1.93 -13.92
C GLU A 493 -14.27 1.14 -12.99
N ALA A 494 -15.55 1.53 -12.91
CA ALA A 494 -16.55 0.78 -12.14
C ALA A 494 -16.68 -0.66 -12.65
N LEU A 495 -16.68 -0.85 -13.97
CA LEU A 495 -16.70 -2.15 -14.63
C LEU A 495 -15.43 -2.94 -14.37
N ALA A 496 -14.25 -2.33 -14.45
CA ALA A 496 -12.98 -3.00 -14.18
C ALA A 496 -12.92 -3.60 -12.76
N ILE A 497 -13.46 -2.91 -11.76
CA ILE A 497 -13.59 -3.43 -10.39
C ILE A 497 -14.54 -4.63 -10.34
N LEU A 498 -15.74 -4.51 -10.92
CA LEU A 498 -16.75 -5.58 -10.94
C LEU A 498 -16.27 -6.83 -11.68
N ASP A 499 -15.56 -6.65 -12.80
CA ASP A 499 -15.02 -7.73 -13.63
C ASP A 499 -13.89 -8.46 -12.90
N LYS A 500 -13.03 -7.76 -12.14
CA LYS A 500 -11.96 -8.39 -11.35
C LYS A 500 -12.51 -9.34 -10.28
N THR A 501 -13.74 -9.13 -9.83
CA THR A 501 -14.39 -9.93 -8.78
C THR A 501 -15.53 -10.82 -9.28
N ASP A 502 -15.77 -10.87 -10.59
CA ASP A 502 -16.93 -11.55 -11.20
C ASP A 502 -17.08 -13.00 -10.74
N LYS A 503 -15.99 -13.78 -10.76
CA LYS A 503 -16.04 -15.21 -10.42
C LYS A 503 -16.52 -15.49 -9.01
N ILE A 504 -16.34 -14.56 -8.08
CA ILE A 504 -16.59 -14.76 -6.65
C ILE A 504 -17.91 -14.09 -6.22
N LEU A 505 -18.32 -13.05 -6.95
CA LEU A 505 -19.60 -12.36 -6.76
C LEU A 505 -20.60 -12.72 -7.87
N SER A 506 -20.48 -13.92 -8.44
CA SER A 506 -21.18 -14.34 -9.67
C SER A 506 -22.69 -14.52 -9.49
N VAL A 507 -23.15 -14.53 -8.23
CA VAL A 507 -24.57 -14.65 -7.84
C VAL A 507 -25.04 -13.48 -6.97
N GLU A 508 -24.20 -12.47 -6.76
CA GLU A 508 -24.56 -11.29 -5.98
C GLU A 508 -25.40 -10.33 -6.84
N GLU A 509 -26.71 -10.36 -6.64
CA GLU A 509 -27.69 -9.65 -7.47
C GLU A 509 -27.37 -8.17 -7.65
N ASP A 510 -26.98 -7.47 -6.58
CA ASP A 510 -26.64 -6.04 -6.62
C ASP A 510 -25.45 -5.74 -7.57
N CYS A 511 -24.41 -6.56 -7.51
CA CYS A 511 -23.22 -6.42 -8.38
C CYS A 511 -23.55 -6.74 -9.84
N ILE A 512 -24.35 -7.78 -10.07
CA ILE A 512 -24.77 -8.21 -11.41
C ILE A 512 -25.67 -7.14 -12.04
N THR A 513 -26.62 -6.62 -11.27
CA THR A 513 -27.52 -5.54 -11.67
C THR A 513 -26.74 -4.31 -12.07
N LEU A 514 -25.82 -3.85 -11.21
CA LEU A 514 -25.00 -2.68 -11.48
C LEU A 514 -24.16 -2.89 -12.74
N ARG A 515 -23.52 -4.06 -12.90
CA ARG A 515 -22.70 -4.38 -14.08
C ARG A 515 -23.53 -4.42 -15.37
N TYR A 516 -24.69 -5.06 -15.34
CA TYR A 516 -25.63 -5.10 -16.47
C TYR A 516 -26.02 -3.69 -16.90
N GLN A 517 -26.42 -2.84 -15.94
CA GLN A 517 -26.82 -1.47 -16.22
C GLN A 517 -25.65 -0.62 -16.76
N LEU A 518 -24.43 -0.80 -16.23
CA LEU A 518 -23.24 -0.11 -16.72
C LEU A 518 -22.91 -0.50 -18.17
N TYR A 519 -22.98 -1.78 -18.54
CA TYR A 519 -22.77 -2.21 -19.92
C TYR A 519 -23.81 -1.64 -20.89
N LEU A 520 -25.07 -1.49 -20.46
CA LEU A 520 -26.08 -0.78 -21.25
C LEU A 520 -25.75 0.72 -21.40
N LYS A 521 -25.27 1.36 -20.32
CA LYS A 521 -24.89 2.78 -20.33
C LYS A 521 -23.72 3.08 -21.27
N ILE A 522 -22.73 2.19 -21.34
CA ILE A 522 -21.60 2.33 -22.30
C ILE A 522 -21.91 1.72 -23.68
N HIS A 523 -23.19 1.54 -24.01
CA HIS A 523 -23.67 1.04 -25.30
C HIS A 523 -23.04 -0.30 -25.74
N SER A 524 -22.83 -1.21 -24.78
CA SER A 524 -22.28 -2.55 -24.99
C SER A 524 -23.32 -3.65 -24.71
N PRO A 525 -24.41 -3.75 -25.51
CA PRO A 525 -25.53 -4.65 -25.24
C PRO A 525 -25.16 -6.14 -25.32
N LEU A 526 -24.14 -6.50 -26.12
CA LEU A 526 -23.64 -7.87 -26.18
C LEU A 526 -23.05 -8.29 -24.83
N LYS A 527 -22.18 -7.46 -24.23
CA LYS A 527 -21.63 -7.71 -22.90
C LYS A 527 -22.70 -7.72 -21.81
N ALA A 528 -23.70 -6.83 -21.90
CA ALA A 528 -24.84 -6.84 -20.99
C ALA A 528 -25.60 -8.18 -21.06
N ARG A 529 -25.82 -8.71 -22.27
CA ARG A 529 -26.44 -10.04 -22.46
C ARG A 529 -25.57 -11.16 -21.90
N ASP A 530 -24.25 -11.09 -22.09
CA ASP A 530 -23.31 -12.08 -21.58
C ASP A 530 -23.32 -12.12 -20.03
N VAL A 531 -23.48 -10.96 -19.37
CA VAL A 531 -23.66 -10.89 -17.90
C VAL A 531 -24.88 -11.69 -17.44
N LEU A 532 -26.04 -11.52 -18.10
CA LEU A 532 -27.25 -12.27 -17.77
C LEU A 532 -27.12 -13.77 -18.10
N ALA A 533 -26.45 -14.10 -19.20
CA ALA A 533 -26.20 -15.49 -19.59
C ALA A 533 -25.31 -16.22 -18.58
N ASN A 534 -24.25 -15.56 -18.11
CA ASN A 534 -23.36 -16.10 -17.07
C ASN A 534 -24.11 -16.26 -15.74
N TYR A 535 -24.91 -15.27 -15.35
CA TYR A 535 -25.74 -15.38 -14.14
C TYR A 535 -26.73 -16.54 -14.21
N ARG A 536 -27.42 -16.71 -15.35
CA ARG A 536 -28.29 -17.86 -15.62
C ARG A 536 -27.54 -19.18 -15.43
N GLN A 537 -26.35 -19.29 -16.01
CA GLN A 537 -25.54 -20.50 -15.92
C GLN A 537 -25.14 -20.83 -14.48
N GLU A 538 -24.76 -19.82 -13.69
CA GLU A 538 -24.40 -20.00 -12.28
C GLU A 538 -25.62 -20.36 -11.41
N LEU A 539 -26.79 -19.76 -11.64
CA LEU A 539 -28.03 -20.15 -10.95
C LEU A 539 -28.38 -21.62 -11.23
N HIS A 540 -28.29 -22.07 -12.48
CA HIS A 540 -28.48 -23.49 -12.80
C HIS A 540 -27.44 -24.39 -12.14
N ARG A 541 -26.17 -23.96 -12.07
CA ARG A 541 -25.11 -24.70 -11.36
C ARG A 541 -25.42 -24.84 -9.86
N LEU A 542 -26.09 -23.86 -9.27
CA LEU A 542 -26.56 -23.90 -7.89
C LEU A 542 -27.89 -24.65 -7.69
N GLY A 543 -28.50 -25.16 -8.77
CA GLY A 543 -29.70 -25.99 -8.71
C GLY A 543 -31.03 -25.25 -8.79
N TYR A 544 -31.04 -23.96 -9.13
CA TYR A 544 -32.27 -23.21 -9.37
C TYR A 544 -33.00 -23.73 -10.61
N SER A 545 -34.34 -23.82 -10.53
CA SER A 545 -35.18 -24.24 -11.65
C SER A 545 -35.20 -23.20 -12.78
N ASN A 546 -35.62 -23.62 -13.98
CA ASN A 546 -35.78 -22.69 -15.11
C ASN A 546 -36.74 -21.55 -14.78
N GLN A 547 -37.84 -21.84 -14.07
CA GLN A 547 -38.83 -20.84 -13.72
C GLN A 547 -38.26 -19.80 -12.73
N GLU A 548 -37.63 -20.25 -11.64
CA GLU A 548 -37.02 -19.36 -10.65
C GLU A 548 -35.90 -18.51 -11.29
N THR A 549 -35.11 -19.12 -12.16
CA THR A 549 -34.03 -18.44 -12.88
C THR A 549 -34.55 -17.33 -13.81
N ASP A 550 -35.63 -17.62 -14.56
CA ASP A 550 -36.24 -16.64 -15.46
C ASP A 550 -36.94 -15.52 -14.69
N GLU A 551 -37.59 -15.81 -13.56
CA GLU A 551 -38.17 -14.80 -12.66
C GLU A 551 -37.08 -13.84 -12.12
N LEU A 552 -35.95 -14.38 -11.62
CA LEU A 552 -34.83 -13.58 -11.11
C LEU A 552 -34.19 -12.70 -12.20
N ILE A 553 -33.92 -13.26 -13.38
CA ILE A 553 -33.34 -12.50 -14.51
C ILE A 553 -34.29 -11.41 -14.99
N THR A 554 -35.59 -11.70 -15.05
CA THR A 554 -36.61 -10.73 -15.47
C THR A 554 -36.70 -9.59 -14.46
N SER A 555 -36.76 -9.90 -13.16
CA SER A 555 -36.75 -8.90 -12.09
C SER A 555 -35.51 -8.01 -12.18
N LEU A 556 -34.32 -8.60 -12.35
CA LEU A 556 -33.06 -7.87 -12.48
C LEU A 556 -33.05 -6.93 -13.70
N ALA A 557 -33.50 -7.40 -14.87
CA ALA A 557 -33.59 -6.58 -16.07
C ALA A 557 -34.64 -5.45 -15.94
N GLU A 558 -35.70 -5.67 -15.16
CA GLU A 558 -36.77 -4.71 -14.89
C GLU A 558 -36.43 -3.70 -13.78
N GLN A 559 -35.39 -3.94 -12.96
CA GLN A 559 -34.85 -2.97 -11.99
C GLN A 559 -34.23 -1.76 -12.73
N ASN A 560 -35.08 -0.94 -13.33
CA ASN A 560 -34.71 0.17 -14.22
C ASN A 560 -34.20 1.43 -13.48
N SER A 561 -34.03 1.40 -12.15
CA SER A 561 -34.02 2.62 -11.34
C SER A 561 -32.76 2.91 -10.51
N LEU A 562 -31.79 1.99 -10.40
CA LEU A 562 -30.63 2.22 -9.52
C LEU A 562 -29.73 3.32 -10.06
N LEU A 563 -29.25 3.21 -11.31
CA LEU A 563 -28.46 4.28 -11.93
C LEU A 563 -29.30 5.52 -12.31
N GLN A 564 -30.53 5.38 -12.80
CA GLN A 564 -31.36 6.54 -13.19
C GLN A 564 -31.68 7.47 -12.01
N LYS A 565 -31.99 6.92 -10.83
CA LYS A 565 -32.18 7.74 -9.62
C LYS A 565 -30.88 8.45 -9.21
N LEU A 566 -29.75 7.78 -9.37
CA LEU A 566 -28.45 8.27 -8.90
C LEU A 566 -27.75 9.26 -9.85
N THR A 567 -27.95 9.15 -11.18
CA THR A 567 -27.40 10.10 -12.15
C THR A 567 -28.17 11.42 -12.21
N THR A 568 -29.49 11.38 -11.94
CA THR A 568 -30.34 12.59 -11.93
C THR A 568 -29.91 13.60 -10.86
N ASP A 569 -29.37 13.12 -9.74
CA ASP A 569 -28.86 13.98 -8.65
C ASP A 569 -27.48 14.58 -8.99
N TYR A 570 -26.61 13.85 -9.70
CA TYR A 570 -25.32 14.38 -10.15
C TYR A 570 -25.48 15.43 -11.25
N GLU A 571 -26.35 15.18 -12.24
CA GLU A 571 -26.63 16.14 -13.32
C GLU A 571 -27.25 17.44 -12.79
N LYS A 572 -28.09 17.36 -11.76
CA LYS A 572 -28.64 18.53 -11.05
C LYS A 572 -27.62 19.27 -10.19
N ALA A 573 -26.60 18.59 -9.68
CA ALA A 573 -25.50 19.22 -8.93
C ALA A 573 -24.40 19.81 -9.84
N SER A 574 -24.32 19.33 -11.09
CA SER A 574 -23.37 19.82 -12.12
C SER A 574 -23.90 20.99 -12.97
N ARG A 575 -25.17 21.35 -12.81
CA ARG A 575 -25.82 22.52 -13.41
C ARG A 575 -26.04 23.59 -12.36
#